data_AF-H8LNK9-F1
#
_entry.id   AF-H8LNK9-F1
#
_cell.length_a   1.000
_cell.length_b   1.000
_cell.length_c   1.000
_cell.angle_alpha   90.00
_cell.angle_beta   90.00
_cell.angle_gamma   90.00
#
_symmetry.space_group_name_H-M   'P 1'
#
loop_
_entity.id
_entity.type
_entity.pdbx_description
1 polymer ?
#
loop_
_entity_poly.entity_id
_entity_poly.type
_entity_poly.pdbx_seq_one_letter_code
_entity_poly.pdbx_strand_id
1 'polypeptide(L)'
;MRCTHYSEWKEYHRIRAEQIFDTINVKYDSNHPTITAENHYHFVLYKRVKIVATAHIEFFNENELALRSLAVDRPYQNQGFGKYTMKLAVLNHYLI
;
A
#
# COMPACT_ATOMS: atom_id res chain seq x y z
N MET A 1 -4.89 -6.99 2.53
CA MET A 1 -6.24 -6.94 1.96
C MET A 1 -6.27 -5.85 0.89
N ARG A 2 -6.91 -6.09 -0.26
CA ARG A 2 -7.09 -5.06 -1.30
C ARG A 2 -8.05 -4.00 -0.77
N CYS A 3 -7.76 -2.72 -1.00
CA CYS A 3 -8.66 -1.63 -0.65
C CYS A 3 -9.96 -1.76 -1.46
N THR A 4 -11.07 -1.94 -0.78
CA THR A 4 -12.42 -2.08 -1.34
C THR A 4 -13.45 -1.25 -0.59
N HIS A 5 -13.13 -0.81 0.64
CA HIS A 5 -14.00 -0.01 1.49
C HIS A 5 -13.44 1.41 1.69
N TYR A 6 -14.33 2.41 1.86
CA TYR A 6 -13.93 3.82 1.99
C TYR A 6 -12.95 4.07 3.15
N SER A 7 -13.09 3.34 4.25
CA SER A 7 -12.20 3.47 5.40
C SER A 7 -10.79 2.94 5.13
N GLU A 8 -10.66 1.91 4.29
CA GLU A 8 -9.36 1.38 3.87
C GLU A 8 -8.65 2.39 2.97
N TRP A 9 -9.40 2.97 2.02
CA TRP A 9 -8.89 4.04 1.16
C TRP A 9 -8.45 5.26 1.97
N LYS A 10 -9.24 5.68 2.95
CA LYS A 10 -8.89 6.79 3.84
C LYS A 10 -7.55 6.55 4.54
N GLU A 11 -7.36 5.38 5.16
CA GLU A 11 -6.09 5.06 5.84
C GLU A 11 -4.94 4.84 4.85
N TYR A 12 -5.22 4.25 3.68
CA TYR A 12 -4.24 4.08 2.62
C TYR A 12 -3.63 5.42 2.18
N HIS A 13 -4.49 6.40 1.88
CA HIS A 13 -4.08 7.74 1.50
C HIS A 13 -3.34 8.45 2.63
N ARG A 14 -3.86 8.38 3.86
CA ARG A 14 -3.22 8.99 5.04
C ARG A 14 -1.80 8.49 5.24
N ILE A 15 -1.61 7.17 5.29
CA ILE A 15 -0.29 6.56 5.54
C ILE A 15 0.69 6.92 4.43
N ARG A 16 0.27 6.89 3.15
CA ARG A 16 1.16 7.27 2.05
C ARG A 16 1.56 8.73 2.12
N ALA A 17 0.60 9.64 2.32
CA ALA A 17 0.87 11.06 2.47
C ALA A 17 1.91 11.29 3.57
N GLU A 18 1.63 10.83 4.79
CA GLU A 18 2.47 11.13 5.96
C GLU A 18 3.84 10.43 5.95
N GLN A 19 3.92 9.20 5.42
CA GLN A 19 5.12 8.37 5.57
C GLN A 19 6.00 8.32 4.31
N ILE A 20 5.50 8.75 3.15
CA ILE A 20 6.25 8.77 1.89
C ILE A 20 6.39 10.18 1.36
N PHE A 21 5.27 10.89 1.20
CA PHE A 21 5.25 12.13 0.42
C PHE A 21 5.67 13.34 1.27
N ASP A 22 5.16 13.44 2.49
CA ASP A 22 5.55 14.47 3.44
C ASP A 22 7.03 14.36 3.82
N THR A 23 7.58 13.15 3.88
CA THR A 23 8.99 12.91 4.24
C THR A 23 9.98 13.36 3.16
N ILE A 24 9.50 13.51 1.92
CA ILE A 24 10.28 14.05 0.79
C ILE A 24 9.78 15.43 0.34
N ASN A 25 8.90 16.07 1.12
CA ASN A 25 8.30 17.38 0.85
C ASN A 25 7.63 17.48 -0.53
N VAL A 26 6.97 16.40 -0.96
CA VAL A 26 6.15 16.35 -2.17
C VAL A 26 4.68 16.31 -1.77
N LYS A 27 3.85 17.13 -2.40
CA LYS A 27 2.40 17.12 -2.13
C LYS A 27 1.78 15.81 -2.62
N TYR A 28 1.10 15.10 -1.72
CA TYR A 28 0.34 13.90 -2.07
C TYR A 28 -0.90 14.24 -2.89
N ASP A 29 -1.15 13.47 -3.95
CA ASP A 29 -2.39 13.51 -4.73
C ASP A 29 -3.18 12.20 -4.55
N SER A 30 -4.35 12.32 -3.93
CA SER A 30 -5.27 11.19 -3.71
C SER A 30 -6.10 10.84 -4.96
N ASN A 31 -6.12 11.71 -5.97
CA ASN A 31 -6.79 11.51 -7.25
C ASN A 31 -5.82 11.16 -8.37
N HIS A 32 -4.57 10.82 -8.04
CA HIS A 32 -3.56 10.46 -9.03
C HIS A 32 -4.07 9.31 -9.93
N PRO A 33 -3.85 9.33 -11.25
CA PRO A 33 -4.45 8.35 -12.18
C PRO A 33 -4.19 6.88 -11.82
N THR A 34 -3.08 6.59 -11.16
CA THR A 34 -2.73 5.22 -10.72
C THR A 34 -3.62 4.70 -9.59
N ILE A 35 -4.44 5.53 -8.94
CA ILE A 35 -5.41 5.10 -7.90
C ILE A 35 -6.58 4.33 -8.51
N THR A 36 -6.95 4.64 -9.75
CA THR A 36 -8.09 4.04 -10.46
C THR A 36 -7.69 3.20 -11.66
N ALA A 37 -6.40 3.13 -11.97
CA ALA A 37 -5.90 2.37 -13.11
C ALA A 37 -6.03 0.85 -12.87
N GLU A 38 -6.49 0.12 -13.90
CA GLU A 38 -6.91 -1.28 -13.77
C GLU A 38 -5.77 -2.23 -13.42
N ASN A 39 -4.54 -1.92 -13.84
CA ASN A 39 -3.35 -2.71 -13.56
C ASN A 39 -2.66 -2.31 -12.25
N HIS A 40 -3.24 -1.39 -11.47
CA HIS A 40 -2.72 -0.96 -10.17
C HIS A 40 -3.60 -1.46 -9.02
N TYR A 41 -2.94 -2.05 -8.04
CA TYR A 41 -3.57 -2.70 -6.91
C TYR A 41 -3.05 -2.09 -5.61
N HIS A 42 -3.98 -1.71 -4.75
CA HIS A 42 -3.72 -1.01 -3.51
C HIS A 42 -4.12 -1.89 -2.34
N PHE A 43 -3.19 -2.11 -1.42
CA PHE A 43 -3.37 -3.02 -0.30
C PHE A 43 -3.14 -2.31 1.02
N VAL A 44 -3.86 -2.76 2.04
CA VAL A 44 -3.67 -2.44 3.44
C VAL A 44 -3.38 -3.70 4.26
N LEU A 45 -2.56 -3.55 5.29
CA LEU A 45 -2.31 -4.57 6.29
C LEU A 45 -3.09 -4.25 7.56
N TYR A 46 -3.92 -5.19 8.00
CA TYR A 46 -4.63 -5.12 9.26
C TYR A 46 -3.82 -5.75 10.40
N LYS A 47 -3.80 -5.06 11.55
CA LYS A 47 -3.49 -5.60 12.88
C LYS A 47 -4.76 -5.50 13.71
N ARG A 48 -5.51 -6.61 13.83
CA ARG A 48 -6.89 -6.60 14.36
C ARG A 48 -7.74 -5.64 13.52
N VAL A 49 -8.28 -4.58 14.15
CA VAL A 49 -9.14 -3.57 13.52
C VAL A 49 -8.37 -2.33 13.02
N LYS A 50 -7.04 -2.30 13.17
CA LYS A 50 -6.21 -1.15 12.78
C LYS A 50 -5.46 -1.45 11.49
N ILE A 51 -5.45 -0.51 10.56
CA ILE A 51 -4.57 -0.55 9.39
C ILE A 51 -3.21 -0.02 9.81
N VAL A 52 -2.15 -0.79 9.56
CA VAL A 52 -0.79 -0.50 10.06
C VAL A 52 0.24 -0.34 8.95
N ALA A 53 -0.07 -0.79 7.73
CA ALA A 53 0.81 -0.63 6.58
C ALA A 53 0.00 -0.62 5.27
N THR A 54 0.64 -0.11 4.21
CA THR A 54 0.10 -0.04 2.86
C THR A 54 1.10 -0.59 1.85
N ALA A 55 0.60 -1.11 0.74
CA ALA A 55 1.40 -1.47 -0.42
C ALA A 55 0.68 -1.07 -1.72
N HIS A 56 1.45 -0.67 -2.72
CA HIS A 56 1.00 -0.39 -4.08
C HIS A 56 1.74 -1.31 -5.03
N ILE A 57 1.01 -2.12 -5.77
CA ILE A 57 1.54 -3.05 -6.77
C ILE A 57 1.01 -2.63 -8.14
N GLU A 58 1.88 -2.68 -9.14
CA GLU A 58 1.50 -2.53 -10.54
C GLU A 58 1.82 -3.82 -11.29
N PHE A 59 0.88 -4.28 -12.10
CA PHE A 59 1.06 -5.41 -12.99
C PHE A 59 1.40 -4.89 -14.38
N PHE A 60 2.47 -5.40 -14.98
CA PHE A 60 2.81 -5.13 -16.38
C PHE A 60 2.20 -6.18 -17.29
N ASN A 61 2.22 -7.43 -16.84
CA ASN A 61 1.60 -8.58 -17.49
C ASN A 61 1.36 -9.69 -16.44
N GLU A 62 0.96 -10.87 -16.88
CA GLU A 62 0.65 -12.03 -16.04
C GLU A 62 1.85 -12.57 -15.24
N ASN A 63 3.08 -12.31 -15.68
CA ASN A 63 4.31 -12.82 -15.07
C ASN A 63 5.18 -11.72 -14.43
N GLU A 64 4.88 -10.45 -14.68
CA GLU A 64 5.70 -9.32 -14.27
C GLU A 64 4.88 -8.27 -13.52
N LEU A 65 5.37 -7.93 -12.32
CA LEU A 65 4.80 -6.91 -11.45
C LEU A 65 5.90 -6.08 -10.79
N ALA A 66 5.53 -4.87 -10.36
CA ALA A 66 6.37 -4.00 -9.55
C ALA A 66 5.69 -3.66 -8.23
N LEU A 67 6.42 -3.81 -7.13
CA LEU A 67 6.08 -3.16 -5.86
C LEU A 67 6.50 -1.68 -5.97
N ARG A 68 5.53 -0.79 -6.21
CA ARG A 68 5.77 0.65 -6.44
C ARG A 68 6.04 1.42 -5.15
N SER A 69 5.24 1.17 -4.11
CA SER A 69 5.44 1.82 -2.83
C SER A 69 4.95 0.95 -1.68
N LEU A 70 5.61 1.05 -0.53
CA LEU A 70 5.26 0.38 0.70
C LEU A 70 5.52 1.34 1.86
N ALA A 71 4.56 1.49 2.76
CA ALA A 71 4.71 2.32 3.94
C ALA A 71 4.09 1.66 5.16
N VAL A 72 4.74 1.85 6.31
CA VAL A 72 4.24 1.42 7.62
C VAL A 72 3.89 2.68 8.39
N ASP A 73 2.70 2.71 8.99
CA ASP A 73 2.24 3.82 9.80
C ASP A 73 3.17 4.04 11.00
N ARG A 74 3.43 5.31 11.35
CA ARG A 74 4.51 5.71 12.28
C ARG A 74 4.51 4.94 13.61
N PRO A 75 3.37 4.73 14.30
CA PRO A 75 3.33 3.99 15.57
C PRO A 75 3.72 2.51 15.47
N TYR A 76 3.77 1.96 14.25
CA TYR A 76 4.02 0.56 13.96
C TYR A 76 5.36 0.32 13.23
N GLN A 77 6.13 1.38 12.99
CA GLN A 77 7.46 1.26 12.40
C GLN A 77 8.42 0.49 13.34
N ASN A 78 9.45 -0.12 12.74
CA ASN A 78 10.47 -0.93 13.44
C ASN A 78 9.92 -2.15 14.22
N GLN A 79 8.68 -2.57 13.98
CA GLN A 79 8.05 -3.74 14.61
C GLN A 79 7.90 -4.93 13.64
N GLY A 80 8.57 -4.89 12.49
CA GLY A 80 8.56 -5.97 11.49
C GLY A 80 7.40 -5.94 10.49
N PHE A 81 6.43 -5.02 10.62
CA PHE A 81 5.27 -4.93 9.71
C PHE A 81 5.65 -4.63 8.26
N GLY A 82 6.73 -3.90 8.01
CA GLY A 82 7.23 -3.65 6.65
C GLY A 82 7.69 -4.94 5.97
N LYS A 83 8.53 -5.72 6.66
CA LYS A 83 8.98 -7.05 6.21
C LYS A 83 7.81 -7.99 5.98
N TYR A 84 6.83 -8.00 6.90
CA TYR A 84 5.65 -8.83 6.78
C TYR A 84 4.79 -8.44 5.56
N THR A 85 4.55 -7.14 5.36
CA THR A 85 3.81 -6.61 4.20
C THR A 85 4.50 -6.97 2.89
N MET A 86 5.83 -6.82 2.82
CA MET A 86 6.62 -7.19 1.64
C MET A 86 6.52 -8.69 1.34
N LYS A 87 6.63 -9.55 2.37
CA LYS A 87 6.48 -11.00 2.20
C LYS A 87 5.10 -11.35 1.66
N LEU A 88 4.04 -10.70 2.12
CA LEU A 88 2.70 -10.89 1.57
C LEU A 88 2.60 -10.39 0.12
N ALA A 89 3.15 -9.23 -0.20
CA ALA A 89 3.11 -8.69 -1.56
C ALA A 89 3.79 -9.63 -2.58
N VAL A 90 4.89 -10.29 -2.20
CA VAL A 90 5.63 -11.21 -3.07
C VAL A 90 4.99 -12.61 -3.12
N LEU A 91 4.43 -13.10 -2.01
CA LEU A 91 3.81 -14.45 -1.96
C LEU A 91 2.43 -14.51 -2.63
N ASN A 92 1.71 -13.39 -2.72
CA ASN A 92 0.38 -13.37 -3.34
C ASN A 92 0.41 -13.40 -4.88
N HIS A 93 1.57 -13.52 -5.55
CA HIS A 93 1.62 -13.73 -7.00
C HIS A 93 0.82 -14.97 -7.46
N TYR A 94 0.49 -15.90 -6.55
CA TYR A 94 -0.32 -17.09 -6.85
C TYR A 94 -1.82 -16.98 -6.51
N LEU A 95 -2.32 -15.81 -6.07
CA LEU A 95 -3.68 -15.66 -5.51
C LEU A 95 -4.45 -14.42 -6.02
N ILE A 96 -3.94 -13.69 -7.02
CA ILE A 96 -4.64 -12.56 -7.66
C ILE A 96 -5.00 -12.94 -9.09
#